data_AF-A0AAX1QM54-F1
#
_entry.id   AF-A0AAX1QM54-F1
#
_cell.length_a   1.000
_cell.length_b   1.000
_cell.length_c   1.000
_cell.angle_alpha   90.00
_cell.angle_beta   90.00
_cell.angle_gamma   90.00
#
_symmetry.space_group_name_H-M   'P 1'
#
loop_
_entity.id
_entity.type
_entity.pdbx_description
1 polymer ?
#
loop_
_entity_poly.entity_id
_entity_poly.type
_entity_poly.pdbx_seq_one_letter_code
_entity_poly.pdbx_strand_id
1 'polypeptide(L)'
;MLTTLTAPAFAGTWYIEDGDITISAGESGNNVTQNENTTENDPDTIITNREEGASSHTVTIDAKDKDDKVEVTLKDVNIDASSRSEAAVSVTGKGDTTIELDGDNELKSGAGHAGLEHNKTDTSGELTIQDKDNNGSLEAAGGFKGAGIGSAGSNDAQVKITGGNITATSDDWGAGIGSGSYGTGTVEITGGEINATGGYLGAGIGGGCNGSGNVTISGGTITAAGSDGAAGIGGGYYNGATVTITGDAVIKNASSTKYGAGIGGGNGSDGNVTISGNAKIENATGGYGAAGIGGGAFSSPDKIGNGNVVIKDNAKIDNVQGGAYGAGIGGGIYGLSNVTIEGNTKVNATGGAGGAAIGGGAGAENNSDNNGNQITIKSNENGSPTINAVGGGTDEGEKIVIGGAGIGAGCESDADADITLEGKVTITATAGKDNVAIGANGIEQEFSGLAEGSSITRYDPEGNDITLPTDPVPAVPSSSGGGSADASVQESVFPGLVVTDKDGQRISYTSIRGNNVLSIRVGRFTASLRASLATLRQLRAEGIDTITFQTILCSTTLSVDELLAMGGEDTEVVLTHHIRSSTLTVGGKAV
;
A
#
# COMPACT_ATOMS: atom_id res chain seq x y z
N MET A 1 31.00 55.64 -31.06
CA MET A 1 30.14 54.61 -30.45
C MET A 1 29.32 54.01 -31.56
N LEU A 2 29.67 52.81 -32.00
CA LEU A 2 28.84 52.02 -32.90
C LEU A 2 27.89 51.25 -31.98
N THR A 3 26.66 51.71 -31.85
CA THR A 3 25.59 50.95 -31.19
C THR A 3 25.22 49.82 -32.14
N THR A 4 25.78 48.64 -31.89
CA THR A 4 25.34 47.39 -32.52
C THR A 4 23.90 47.15 -32.09
N LEU A 5 22.99 47.25 -33.06
CA LEU A 5 21.59 46.93 -32.91
C LEU A 5 21.50 45.39 -32.87
N THR A 6 21.43 44.80 -31.67
CA THR A 6 21.12 43.38 -31.52
C THR A 6 19.70 43.15 -32.02
N ALA A 7 19.56 42.45 -33.15
CA ALA A 7 18.28 41.92 -33.57
C ALA A 7 17.80 40.92 -32.49
N PRO A 8 16.48 40.84 -32.22
CA PRO A 8 15.97 39.82 -31.31
C PRO A 8 16.41 38.44 -31.84
N ALA A 9 17.08 37.66 -30.98
CA ALA A 9 17.34 36.25 -31.27
C ALA A 9 15.98 35.56 -31.38
N PHE A 10 15.72 34.95 -32.53
CA PHE A 10 14.55 34.07 -32.70
C PHE A 10 14.93 32.68 -32.21
N ALA A 11 13.99 32.00 -31.56
CA ALA A 11 14.12 30.61 -31.14
C ALA A 11 14.62 29.71 -32.28
N GLY A 12 15.66 28.93 -32.02
CA GLY A 12 16.23 27.97 -32.96
C GLY A 12 15.49 26.63 -32.91
N THR A 13 15.17 26.08 -34.08
CA THR A 13 14.80 24.67 -34.22
C THR A 13 15.99 23.89 -34.76
N TRP A 14 16.42 22.88 -34.00
CA TRP A 14 17.62 22.10 -34.25
C TRP A 14 17.26 20.68 -34.63
N TYR A 15 17.70 20.26 -35.81
CA TYR A 15 17.39 18.94 -36.36
C TYR A 15 18.50 17.96 -36.02
N ILE A 16 18.17 16.88 -35.31
CA ILE A 16 19.17 15.91 -34.81
C ILE A 16 19.86 15.13 -35.95
N GLU A 17 19.29 15.13 -37.15
CA GLU A 17 19.90 14.53 -38.34
C GLU A 17 21.10 15.33 -38.86
N ASP A 18 21.15 16.64 -38.56
CA ASP A 18 22.21 17.51 -39.08
C ASP A 18 23.54 17.29 -38.33
N GLY A 19 23.55 16.63 -37.16
CA GLY A 19 24.76 16.29 -36.40
C GLY A 19 24.56 16.29 -34.89
N ASP A 20 25.60 15.92 -34.14
CA ASP A 20 25.59 16.02 -32.67
C ASP A 20 25.34 17.47 -32.22
N ILE A 21 24.51 17.62 -31.18
CA ILE A 21 24.11 18.94 -30.64
C ILE A 21 24.70 19.11 -29.25
N THR A 22 25.44 20.19 -29.02
CA THR A 22 25.92 20.59 -27.70
C THR A 22 25.22 21.87 -27.25
N ILE A 23 24.67 21.87 -26.04
CA ILE A 23 23.93 22.98 -25.45
C ILE A 23 24.62 23.40 -24.16
N SER A 24 24.86 24.69 -23.96
CA SER A 24 25.31 25.26 -22.69
C SER A 24 24.56 26.54 -22.35
N ALA A 25 24.70 27.05 -21.14
CA ALA A 25 24.09 28.32 -20.76
C ALA A 25 24.79 29.51 -21.44
N GLY A 26 23.98 30.43 -21.98
CA GLY A 26 24.39 31.75 -22.45
C GLY A 26 23.97 32.86 -21.48
N GLU A 27 24.16 34.12 -21.87
CA GLU A 27 23.77 35.30 -21.07
C GLU A 27 22.24 35.49 -20.98
N SER A 28 21.49 35.14 -22.03
CA SER A 28 20.03 35.35 -22.09
C SER A 28 19.25 34.21 -22.75
N GLY A 29 19.84 33.03 -22.84
CA GLY A 29 19.31 31.84 -23.51
C GLY A 29 20.37 30.75 -23.53
N ASN A 30 20.24 29.78 -24.42
CA ASN A 30 21.23 28.71 -24.58
C ASN A 30 22.24 29.04 -25.67
N ASN A 31 23.48 28.60 -25.49
CA ASN A 31 24.45 28.51 -26.56
C ASN A 31 24.35 27.12 -27.17
N VAL A 32 23.96 27.04 -28.45
CA VAL A 32 23.72 25.78 -29.14
C VAL A 32 24.74 25.61 -30.25
N THR A 33 25.50 24.51 -30.20
CA THR A 33 26.53 24.18 -31.18
C THR A 33 26.14 22.93 -31.95
N GLN A 34 26.16 23.03 -33.28
CA GLN A 34 25.97 21.90 -34.19
C GLN A 34 26.86 22.10 -35.43
N ASN A 35 27.52 21.05 -35.91
CA ASN A 35 28.45 21.14 -37.05
C ASN A 35 29.51 22.24 -36.92
N GLU A 36 30.14 22.35 -35.74
CA GLU A 36 31.17 23.36 -35.43
C GLU A 36 30.67 24.82 -35.44
N ASN A 37 29.37 25.06 -35.61
CA ASN A 37 28.78 26.40 -35.58
C ASN A 37 27.97 26.59 -34.30
N THR A 38 28.25 27.68 -33.59
CA THR A 38 27.54 28.04 -32.36
C THR A 38 26.58 29.19 -32.62
N THR A 39 25.32 28.99 -32.25
CA THR A 39 24.33 30.08 -32.09
C THR A 39 24.27 30.44 -30.62
N GLU A 40 24.56 31.71 -30.33
CA GLU A 40 24.62 32.23 -28.97
C GLU A 40 23.23 32.74 -28.52
N ASN A 41 22.86 32.47 -27.27
CA ASN A 41 21.66 32.99 -26.61
C ASN A 41 20.33 32.67 -27.34
N ASP A 42 20.17 31.43 -27.80
CA ASP A 42 18.89 30.90 -28.28
C ASP A 42 17.86 30.89 -27.15
N PRO A 43 16.77 31.68 -27.23
CA PRO A 43 15.86 31.85 -26.11
C PRO A 43 14.92 30.66 -25.89
N ASP A 44 14.61 29.86 -26.93
CA ASP A 44 13.71 28.70 -26.84
C ASP A 44 14.27 27.55 -27.68
N THR A 45 15.27 26.84 -27.16
CA THR A 45 15.92 25.75 -27.89
C THR A 45 15.00 24.55 -28.04
N ILE A 46 14.62 24.25 -29.29
CA ILE A 46 13.83 23.07 -29.64
C ILE A 46 14.72 22.10 -30.42
N ILE A 47 14.79 20.85 -29.96
CA ILE A 47 15.44 19.73 -30.67
C ILE A 47 14.35 18.84 -31.25
N THR A 48 14.47 18.49 -32.54
CA THR A 48 13.46 17.69 -33.23
C THR A 48 14.08 16.83 -34.34
N ASN A 49 13.31 15.87 -34.83
CA ASN A 49 13.60 15.19 -36.09
C ASN A 49 12.89 15.90 -37.26
N ARG A 50 13.56 15.96 -38.40
CA ARG A 50 12.96 16.40 -39.68
C ARG A 50 12.21 15.26 -40.36
N GLU A 51 12.75 14.05 -40.27
CA GLU A 51 12.27 12.88 -40.99
C GLU A 51 11.88 11.76 -40.02
N GLU A 52 10.98 10.87 -40.44
CA GLU A 52 10.62 9.67 -39.68
C GLU A 52 11.80 8.69 -39.67
N GLY A 53 12.58 8.66 -38.58
CA GLY A 53 13.68 7.73 -38.38
C GLY A 53 14.60 8.10 -37.21
N ALA A 54 15.19 7.09 -36.58
CA ALA A 54 16.13 7.30 -35.48
C ALA A 54 17.47 7.87 -35.98
N SER A 55 17.96 8.92 -35.33
CA SER A 55 19.30 9.47 -35.56
C SER A 55 20.33 8.76 -34.68
N SER A 56 21.54 8.55 -35.19
CA SER A 56 22.67 8.04 -34.39
C SER A 56 23.49 9.14 -33.72
N HIS A 57 23.10 10.40 -33.91
CA HIS A 57 23.70 11.56 -33.26
C HIS A 57 23.13 11.74 -31.85
N THR A 58 23.84 12.49 -31.03
CA THR A 58 23.55 12.65 -29.61
C THR A 58 23.33 14.11 -29.23
N VAL A 59 22.71 14.32 -28.08
CA VAL A 59 22.58 15.64 -27.46
C VAL A 59 23.39 15.68 -26.18
N THR A 60 24.25 16.68 -26.04
CA THR A 60 24.98 16.97 -24.80
C THR A 60 24.55 18.32 -24.25
N ILE A 61 24.14 18.36 -22.98
CA ILE A 61 23.77 19.57 -22.26
C ILE A 61 24.80 19.78 -21.14
N ASP A 62 25.51 20.91 -21.13
CA ASP A 62 26.53 21.26 -20.14
C ASP A 62 26.21 22.61 -19.49
N ALA A 63 25.50 22.58 -18.36
CA ALA A 63 25.23 23.74 -17.51
C ALA A 63 26.41 23.97 -16.55
N LYS A 64 27.52 24.47 -17.07
CA LYS A 64 28.85 24.40 -16.45
C LYS A 64 28.92 25.05 -15.05
N ASP A 65 28.35 26.22 -14.88
CA ASP A 65 28.44 27.02 -13.65
C ASP A 65 27.18 26.86 -12.78
N LYS A 66 27.32 27.08 -11.47
CA LYS A 66 26.26 26.78 -10.49
C LYS A 66 24.98 27.59 -10.71
N ASP A 67 25.12 28.82 -11.22
CA ASP A 67 24.00 29.72 -11.46
C ASP A 67 23.43 29.56 -12.88
N ASP A 68 24.01 28.67 -13.69
CA ASP A 68 23.53 28.38 -15.03
C ASP A 68 22.16 27.70 -14.98
N LYS A 69 21.35 28.02 -15.99
CA LYS A 69 20.07 27.38 -16.25
C LYS A 69 19.99 27.07 -17.72
N VAL A 70 19.75 25.80 -18.04
CA VAL A 70 19.53 25.36 -19.43
C VAL A 70 18.12 24.80 -19.54
N GLU A 71 17.32 25.36 -20.44
CA GLU A 71 15.96 24.90 -20.73
C GLU A 71 15.90 24.43 -22.19
N VAL A 72 15.49 23.18 -22.42
CA VAL A 72 15.44 22.56 -23.75
C VAL A 72 14.10 21.90 -23.95
N THR A 73 13.51 22.05 -25.15
CA THR A 73 12.35 21.27 -25.56
C THR A 73 12.79 20.12 -26.45
N LEU A 74 12.43 18.88 -26.08
CA LEU A 74 12.48 17.74 -26.97
C LEU A 74 11.12 17.63 -27.67
N LYS A 75 11.12 17.75 -28.99
CA LYS A 75 9.92 17.72 -29.82
C LYS A 75 10.01 16.63 -30.87
N ASP A 76 9.25 15.56 -30.72
CA ASP A 76 9.25 14.44 -31.67
C ASP A 76 10.67 13.91 -31.96
N VAL A 77 11.55 13.90 -30.94
CA VAL A 77 12.96 13.51 -31.11
C VAL A 77 13.11 11.99 -31.06
N ASN A 78 13.90 11.41 -31.97
CA ASN A 78 14.22 9.98 -31.99
C ASN A 78 15.73 9.78 -32.15
N ILE A 79 16.36 9.29 -31.10
CA ILE A 79 17.80 9.02 -31.02
C ILE A 79 18.05 7.56 -30.69
N ASP A 80 18.82 6.88 -31.53
CA ASP A 80 19.31 5.53 -31.30
C ASP A 80 20.85 5.48 -31.33
N ALA A 81 21.43 5.63 -30.14
CA ALA A 81 22.84 5.45 -29.86
C ALA A 81 23.16 4.04 -29.33
N SER A 82 22.22 3.08 -29.37
CA SER A 82 22.37 1.76 -28.73
C SER A 82 23.54 0.93 -29.24
N SER A 83 23.95 1.14 -30.50
CA SER A 83 25.11 0.48 -31.12
C SER A 83 26.46 1.07 -30.71
N ARG A 84 26.45 2.18 -29.96
CA ARG A 84 27.62 2.95 -29.52
C ARG A 84 27.70 2.97 -27.99
N SER A 85 28.87 3.17 -27.41
CA SER A 85 29.00 3.35 -25.95
C SER A 85 28.77 4.81 -25.57
N GLU A 86 27.57 5.33 -25.87
CA GLU A 86 27.21 6.73 -25.69
C GLU A 86 25.77 6.85 -25.19
N ALA A 87 25.48 7.96 -24.51
CA ALA A 87 24.13 8.35 -24.13
C ALA A 87 23.45 9.08 -25.30
N ALA A 88 22.17 8.79 -25.53
CA ALA A 88 21.35 9.52 -26.51
C ALA A 88 21.24 11.00 -26.12
N VAL A 89 20.97 11.27 -24.84
CA VAL A 89 21.03 12.61 -24.24
C VAL A 89 21.84 12.55 -22.95
N SER A 90 22.83 13.42 -22.81
CA SER A 90 23.65 13.55 -21.60
C SER A 90 23.53 14.95 -21.00
N VAL A 91 23.33 15.02 -19.68
CA VAL A 91 23.20 16.26 -18.90
C VAL A 91 24.30 16.32 -17.84
N THR A 92 25.19 17.29 -17.99
CA THR A 92 26.34 17.53 -17.12
C THR A 92 26.40 18.98 -16.64
N GLY A 93 27.30 19.26 -15.71
CA GLY A 93 27.52 20.61 -15.18
C GLY A 93 26.89 20.82 -13.80
N LYS A 94 27.12 22.02 -13.25
CA LYS A 94 26.73 22.42 -11.90
C LYS A 94 25.40 23.18 -11.82
N GLY A 95 24.94 23.70 -12.96
CA GLY A 95 23.69 24.42 -13.09
C GLY A 95 22.54 23.48 -13.40
N ASP A 96 21.32 23.98 -13.18
CA ASP A 96 20.11 23.19 -13.33
C ASP A 96 19.72 23.06 -14.81
N THR A 97 19.22 21.89 -15.19
CA THR A 97 18.73 21.62 -16.55
C THR A 97 17.27 21.22 -16.50
N THR A 98 16.46 21.83 -17.35
CA THR A 98 15.04 21.49 -17.53
C THR A 98 14.80 21.01 -18.95
N ILE A 99 14.18 19.84 -19.07
CA ILE A 99 13.73 19.27 -20.35
C ILE A 99 12.21 19.32 -20.38
N GLU A 100 11.67 20.11 -21.31
CA GLU A 100 10.25 20.11 -21.69
C GLU A 100 10.01 19.02 -22.74
N LEU A 101 8.98 18.20 -22.53
CA LEU A 101 8.54 17.19 -23.49
C LEU A 101 7.40 17.76 -24.35
N ASP A 102 7.56 17.67 -25.67
CA ASP A 102 6.52 17.97 -26.67
C ASP A 102 6.48 16.83 -27.69
N GLY A 103 5.29 16.36 -28.07
CA GLY A 103 5.15 15.24 -29.00
C GLY A 103 5.78 13.93 -28.49
N ASP A 104 6.18 13.06 -29.42
CA ASP A 104 6.64 11.70 -29.10
C ASP A 104 8.17 11.57 -29.16
N ASN A 105 8.80 11.43 -27.99
CA ASN A 105 10.26 11.41 -27.88
C ASN A 105 10.78 10.01 -27.53
N GLU A 106 11.83 9.55 -28.21
CA GLU A 106 12.44 8.23 -28.04
C GLU A 106 13.97 8.36 -27.93
N LEU A 107 14.53 7.88 -26.83
CA LEU A 107 15.96 7.95 -26.50
C LEU A 107 16.49 6.55 -26.19
N LYS A 108 17.40 6.03 -27.01
CA LYS A 108 18.06 4.74 -26.79
C LYS A 108 19.57 4.91 -26.69
N SER A 109 20.11 4.52 -25.55
CA SER A 109 21.55 4.60 -25.27
C SER A 109 22.19 3.22 -25.33
N GLY A 110 23.50 3.18 -25.55
CA GLY A 110 24.21 1.91 -25.53
C GLY A 110 24.81 1.55 -24.17
N ALA A 111 25.61 0.48 -24.18
CA ALA A 111 26.13 -0.13 -22.96
C ALA A 111 26.90 0.88 -22.09
N GLY A 112 26.57 0.90 -20.79
CA GLY A 112 27.14 1.77 -19.78
C GLY A 112 26.35 3.04 -19.52
N HIS A 113 25.42 3.41 -20.41
CA HIS A 113 24.79 4.72 -20.43
C HIS A 113 23.28 4.67 -20.24
N ALA A 114 22.75 5.71 -19.60
CA ALA A 114 21.31 5.85 -19.45
C ALA A 114 20.67 6.42 -20.72
N GLY A 115 19.40 6.09 -20.97
CA GLY A 115 18.64 6.64 -22.11
C GLY A 115 18.64 8.17 -22.11
N LEU A 116 18.24 8.73 -20.96
CA LEU A 116 18.52 10.12 -20.59
C LEU A 116 19.47 10.13 -19.39
N GLU A 117 20.71 10.56 -19.63
CA GLU A 117 21.79 10.44 -18.67
C GLU A 117 22.05 11.72 -17.86
N HIS A 118 22.08 11.58 -16.54
CA HIS A 118 22.57 12.55 -15.59
C HIS A 118 23.31 11.86 -14.45
N ASN A 119 24.63 12.04 -14.41
CA ASN A 119 25.49 11.48 -13.38
C ASN A 119 25.65 12.48 -12.23
N LYS A 120 25.03 12.19 -11.09
CA LYS A 120 25.06 13.04 -9.91
C LYS A 120 26.48 13.12 -9.35
N THR A 121 26.91 14.32 -8.97
CA THR A 121 28.11 14.58 -8.16
C THR A 121 27.75 15.46 -6.95
N ASP A 122 28.72 15.85 -6.13
CA ASP A 122 28.50 16.80 -5.04
C ASP A 122 28.24 18.23 -5.53
N THR A 123 28.54 18.50 -6.80
CA THR A 123 28.43 19.84 -7.39
C THR A 123 27.52 19.89 -8.60
N SER A 124 26.95 18.78 -9.04
CA SER A 124 26.06 18.77 -10.21
C SER A 124 24.76 19.52 -9.92
N GLY A 125 24.17 20.14 -10.94
CA GLY A 125 22.82 20.69 -10.85
C GLY A 125 21.75 19.59 -10.94
N GLU A 126 20.49 19.99 -10.81
CA GLU A 126 19.34 19.09 -10.91
C GLU A 126 18.89 18.91 -12.37
N LEU A 127 18.54 17.67 -12.74
CA LEU A 127 17.78 17.37 -13.96
C LEU A 127 16.28 17.35 -13.64
N THR A 128 15.53 18.27 -14.25
CA THR A 128 14.06 18.31 -14.23
C THR A 128 13.49 17.92 -15.59
N ILE A 129 12.59 16.94 -15.61
CA ILE A 129 11.77 16.57 -16.76
C ILE A 129 10.35 17.03 -16.50
N GLN A 130 9.75 17.70 -17.48
CA GLN A 130 8.42 18.29 -17.35
C GLN A 130 7.64 18.22 -18.67
N ASP A 131 6.33 18.36 -18.54
CA ASP A 131 5.39 18.53 -19.64
C ASP A 131 4.28 19.45 -19.11
N LYS A 132 4.39 20.73 -19.41
CA LYS A 132 3.48 21.77 -18.91
C LYS A 132 2.13 21.71 -19.60
N ASP A 133 2.13 21.32 -20.88
CA ASP A 133 0.95 21.36 -21.74
C ASP A 133 0.23 20.00 -21.85
N ASN A 134 0.78 18.96 -21.21
CA ASN A 134 0.29 17.58 -21.17
C ASN A 134 0.19 16.95 -22.57
N ASN A 135 1.16 17.26 -23.43
CA ASN A 135 1.20 16.81 -24.82
C ASN A 135 2.50 16.07 -25.18
N GLY A 136 3.38 15.85 -24.21
CA GLY A 136 4.69 15.23 -24.39
C GLY A 136 4.77 13.81 -23.85
N SER A 137 5.45 12.95 -24.60
CA SER A 137 5.84 11.61 -24.18
C SER A 137 7.36 11.43 -24.25
N LEU A 138 7.89 10.51 -23.43
CA LEU A 138 9.30 10.11 -23.47
C LEU A 138 9.43 8.60 -23.26
N GLU A 139 9.96 7.90 -24.25
CA GLU A 139 10.47 6.54 -24.14
C GLU A 139 11.99 6.59 -24.00
N ALA A 140 12.51 6.22 -22.84
CA ALA A 140 13.94 6.24 -22.54
C ALA A 140 14.45 4.83 -22.20
N ALA A 141 15.35 4.30 -23.02
CA ALA A 141 15.96 2.99 -22.85
C ALA A 141 17.46 3.11 -22.58
N GLY A 142 17.87 2.65 -21.41
CA GLY A 142 19.27 2.52 -21.02
C GLY A 142 19.86 1.20 -21.50
N GLY A 143 21.13 1.22 -21.91
CA GLY A 143 21.86 0.00 -22.22
C GLY A 143 22.29 -0.76 -20.97
N PHE A 144 23.03 -1.86 -21.17
CA PHE A 144 23.64 -2.64 -20.08
C PHE A 144 24.29 -1.74 -19.00
N LYS A 145 23.87 -1.88 -17.75
CA LYS A 145 24.24 -1.09 -16.55
C LYS A 145 23.74 0.35 -16.45
N GLY A 146 23.19 0.93 -17.52
CA GLY A 146 22.62 2.27 -17.50
C GLY A 146 21.13 2.24 -17.15
N ALA A 147 20.65 3.29 -16.47
CA ALA A 147 19.22 3.45 -16.21
C ALA A 147 18.42 3.82 -17.47
N GLY A 148 17.11 3.64 -17.50
CA GLY A 148 16.29 4.28 -18.54
C GLY A 148 16.43 5.80 -18.49
N ILE A 149 16.16 6.37 -17.31
CA ILE A 149 16.38 7.78 -16.99
C ILE A 149 17.19 7.86 -15.70
N GLY A 150 18.29 8.61 -15.72
CA GLY A 150 19.14 8.83 -14.56
C GLY A 150 20.60 8.55 -14.88
N SER A 151 21.31 7.71 -14.13
CA SER A 151 22.77 7.63 -14.28
C SER A 151 23.30 6.47 -15.14
N ALA A 152 24.51 6.67 -15.65
CA ALA A 152 25.38 5.60 -16.14
C ALA A 152 25.74 4.61 -15.02
N GLY A 153 26.30 3.47 -15.40
CA GLY A 153 26.83 2.49 -14.45
C GLY A 153 27.87 3.10 -13.50
N SER A 154 27.81 2.74 -12.22
CA SER A 154 28.68 3.15 -11.12
C SER A 154 28.60 4.63 -10.72
N ASN A 155 27.53 5.32 -11.10
CA ASN A 155 27.29 6.71 -10.74
C ASN A 155 25.97 6.86 -9.97
N ASP A 156 25.91 7.79 -9.04
CA ASP A 156 24.64 8.18 -8.41
C ASP A 156 23.75 8.95 -9.40
N ALA A 157 22.45 8.94 -9.18
CA ALA A 157 21.48 9.69 -9.97
C ALA A 157 20.68 10.68 -9.11
N GLN A 158 20.31 11.81 -9.70
CA GLN A 158 19.31 12.74 -9.20
C GLN A 158 18.35 13.06 -10.36
N VAL A 159 17.10 12.63 -10.24
CA VAL A 159 16.09 12.82 -11.28
C VAL A 159 14.83 13.42 -10.66
N LYS A 160 14.32 14.49 -11.26
CA LYS A 160 13.04 15.10 -10.91
C LYS A 160 12.09 15.08 -12.08
N ILE A 161 10.89 14.55 -11.87
CA ILE A 161 9.83 14.45 -12.88
C ILE A 161 8.60 15.18 -12.36
N THR A 162 8.09 16.11 -13.16
CA THR A 162 6.93 16.94 -12.80
C THR A 162 5.72 16.71 -13.70
N GLY A 163 5.90 16.08 -14.86
CA GLY A 163 4.84 15.82 -15.84
C GLY A 163 5.31 14.89 -16.96
N GLY A 164 4.40 14.60 -17.88
CA GLY A 164 4.66 13.82 -19.10
C GLY A 164 4.15 12.38 -19.02
N ASN A 165 4.01 11.75 -20.18
CA ASN A 165 3.84 10.30 -20.29
C ASN A 165 5.20 9.63 -20.51
N ILE A 166 5.76 9.02 -19.47
CA ILE A 166 7.13 8.55 -19.47
C ILE A 166 7.16 7.03 -19.38
N THR A 167 7.86 6.40 -20.33
CA THR A 167 8.23 4.99 -20.29
C THR A 167 9.74 4.90 -20.17
N ALA A 168 10.24 4.32 -19.08
CA ALA A 168 11.67 4.23 -18.82
C ALA A 168 12.07 2.77 -18.58
N THR A 169 13.03 2.28 -19.35
CA THR A 169 13.45 0.88 -19.32
C THR A 169 14.97 0.77 -19.27
N SER A 170 15.47 -0.27 -18.62
CA SER A 170 16.89 -0.64 -18.67
C SER A 170 17.00 -2.09 -19.14
N ASP A 171 18.05 -2.38 -19.93
CA ASP A 171 18.35 -3.73 -20.35
C ASP A 171 18.71 -4.65 -19.17
N ASP A 172 19.82 -4.35 -18.49
CA ASP A 172 20.39 -5.19 -17.43
C ASP A 172 21.08 -4.32 -16.38
N TRP A 173 20.87 -4.64 -15.11
CA TRP A 173 21.48 -4.02 -13.92
C TRP A 173 21.17 -2.53 -13.67
N GLY A 174 20.55 -1.80 -14.59
CA GLY A 174 20.08 -0.43 -14.35
C GLY A 174 18.64 -0.40 -13.84
N ALA A 175 18.28 0.68 -13.14
CA ALA A 175 16.89 0.96 -12.83
C ALA A 175 16.12 1.45 -14.09
N GLY A 176 14.80 1.34 -14.10
CA GLY A 176 14.00 2.04 -15.10
C GLY A 176 14.20 3.56 -14.95
N ILE A 177 13.95 4.08 -13.74
CA ILE A 177 14.26 5.46 -13.37
C ILE A 177 15.10 5.46 -12.10
N GLY A 178 16.25 6.13 -12.12
CA GLY A 178 17.15 6.25 -10.99
C GLY A 178 18.59 5.93 -11.37
N SER A 179 19.28 5.08 -10.60
CA SER A 179 20.69 4.81 -10.88
C SER A 179 20.92 3.67 -11.87
N GLY A 180 22.04 3.77 -12.59
CA GLY A 180 22.70 2.61 -13.14
C GLY A 180 23.22 1.66 -12.05
N SER A 181 23.93 0.59 -12.42
CA SER A 181 24.47 -0.37 -11.45
C SER A 181 25.36 0.31 -10.39
N TYR A 182 25.35 -0.14 -9.13
CA TYR A 182 26.17 0.33 -7.99
C TYR A 182 25.93 1.77 -7.51
N GLY A 183 25.13 2.56 -8.22
CA GLY A 183 24.82 3.93 -7.83
C GLY A 183 23.61 4.03 -6.91
N THR A 184 23.50 5.13 -6.19
CA THR A 184 22.29 5.50 -5.47
C THR A 184 21.32 6.26 -6.37
N GLY A 185 20.10 5.74 -6.52
CA GLY A 185 19.05 6.41 -7.30
C GLY A 185 18.23 7.35 -6.42
N THR A 186 18.43 8.66 -6.58
CA THR A 186 17.58 9.68 -5.95
C THR A 186 16.54 10.16 -6.94
N VAL A 187 15.26 9.88 -6.66
CA VAL A 187 14.16 10.15 -7.60
C VAL A 187 13.05 10.93 -6.90
N GLU A 188 12.67 12.06 -7.48
CA GLU A 188 11.50 12.86 -7.07
C GLU A 188 10.46 12.87 -8.20
N ILE A 189 9.22 12.47 -7.91
CA ILE A 189 8.10 12.51 -8.85
C ILE A 189 6.95 13.30 -8.24
N THR A 190 6.52 14.36 -8.92
CA THR A 190 5.40 15.21 -8.49
C THR A 190 4.20 15.16 -9.45
N GLY A 191 4.37 14.58 -10.64
CA GLY A 191 3.32 14.45 -11.66
C GLY A 191 3.70 13.49 -12.79
N GLY A 192 2.83 13.38 -13.79
CA GLY A 192 2.99 12.51 -14.96
C GLY A 192 2.32 11.14 -14.85
N GLU A 193 2.27 10.42 -15.97
CA GLU A 193 1.98 8.99 -16.05
C GLU A 193 3.30 8.25 -16.31
N ILE A 194 3.73 7.44 -15.36
CA ILE A 194 5.08 6.88 -15.33
C ILE A 194 5.00 5.35 -15.39
N ASN A 195 5.68 4.77 -16.38
CA ASN A 195 5.85 3.33 -16.56
C ASN A 195 7.35 3.01 -16.53
N ALA A 196 7.84 2.50 -15.40
CA ALA A 196 9.27 2.25 -15.20
C ALA A 196 9.55 0.76 -15.01
N THR A 197 10.44 0.20 -15.82
CA THR A 197 10.85 -1.21 -15.76
C THR A 197 12.35 -1.31 -15.60
N GLY A 198 12.79 -1.91 -14.50
CA GLY A 198 14.21 -2.17 -14.27
C GLY A 198 14.72 -3.33 -15.13
N GLY A 199 16.01 -3.29 -15.45
CA GLY A 199 16.71 -4.43 -16.02
C GLY A 199 16.83 -5.57 -15.00
N TYR A 200 17.43 -6.70 -15.38
CA TYR A 200 17.70 -7.77 -14.42
C TYR A 200 18.49 -7.23 -13.20
N LEU A 201 18.07 -7.56 -11.98
CA LEU A 201 18.59 -7.01 -10.71
C LEU A 201 18.42 -5.49 -10.47
N GLY A 202 17.76 -4.75 -11.36
CA GLY A 202 17.46 -3.33 -11.22
C GLY A 202 16.02 -3.06 -10.80
N ALA A 203 15.81 -2.01 -10.00
CA ALA A 203 14.48 -1.60 -9.59
C ALA A 203 13.69 -0.95 -10.74
N GLY A 204 12.36 -0.97 -10.67
CA GLY A 204 11.55 -0.14 -11.58
C GLY A 204 11.87 1.33 -11.39
N ILE A 205 11.74 1.82 -10.15
CA ILE A 205 12.13 3.18 -9.75
C ILE A 205 13.05 3.09 -8.52
N GLY A 206 14.24 3.66 -8.59
CA GLY A 206 15.20 3.73 -7.49
C GLY A 206 16.58 3.22 -7.88
N GLY A 207 17.06 2.18 -7.19
CA GLY A 207 18.43 1.68 -7.35
C GLY A 207 18.59 0.67 -8.49
N GLY A 208 19.67 0.80 -9.26
CA GLY A 208 20.20 -0.30 -10.10
C GLY A 208 20.76 -1.44 -9.26
N CYS A 209 21.25 -2.51 -9.89
CA CYS A 209 21.88 -3.64 -9.22
C CYS A 209 23.00 -3.18 -8.29
N ASN A 210 23.00 -3.63 -7.02
CA ASN A 210 23.91 -3.16 -5.98
C ASN A 210 23.80 -1.65 -5.65
N GLY A 211 22.69 -1.01 -6.03
CA GLY A 211 22.40 0.40 -5.80
C GLY A 211 21.23 0.59 -4.83
N SER A 212 21.34 1.60 -3.96
CA SER A 212 20.26 1.96 -3.04
C SER A 212 19.21 2.87 -3.70
N GLY A 213 17.97 2.84 -3.23
CA GLY A 213 16.89 3.69 -3.73
C GLY A 213 16.46 4.74 -2.71
N ASN A 214 16.47 6.01 -3.10
CA ASN A 214 15.88 7.13 -2.36
C ASN A 214 14.77 7.74 -3.20
N VAL A 215 13.53 7.32 -2.97
CA VAL A 215 12.41 7.64 -3.86
C VAL A 215 11.36 8.47 -3.12
N THR A 216 10.99 9.61 -3.68
CA THR A 216 9.89 10.46 -3.20
C THR A 216 8.86 10.66 -4.30
N ILE A 217 7.61 10.27 -4.03
CA ILE A 217 6.49 10.41 -4.97
C ILE A 217 5.39 11.20 -4.26
N SER A 218 5.04 12.37 -4.78
CA SER A 218 4.00 13.24 -4.20
C SER A 218 2.80 13.47 -5.11
N GLY A 219 2.89 13.02 -6.36
CA GLY A 219 1.81 13.06 -7.34
C GLY A 219 2.11 12.15 -8.53
N GLY A 220 1.24 12.19 -9.53
CA GLY A 220 1.33 11.33 -10.72
C GLY A 220 0.71 9.95 -10.54
N THR A 221 0.70 9.20 -11.64
CA THR A 221 0.19 7.83 -11.74
C THR A 221 1.33 6.89 -12.13
N ILE A 222 1.66 5.94 -11.26
CA ILE A 222 2.91 5.19 -11.34
C ILE A 222 2.66 3.69 -11.50
N THR A 223 3.34 3.11 -12.49
CA THR A 223 3.53 1.67 -12.66
C THR A 223 5.03 1.39 -12.63
N ALA A 224 5.48 0.57 -11.68
CA ALA A 224 6.90 0.27 -11.51
C ALA A 224 7.14 -1.24 -11.35
N ALA A 225 7.98 -1.80 -12.20
CA ALA A 225 8.32 -3.22 -12.20
C ALA A 225 9.82 -3.41 -12.00
N GLY A 226 10.18 -4.06 -10.91
CA GLY A 226 11.52 -4.56 -10.63
C GLY A 226 11.67 -5.99 -11.16
N SER A 227 12.90 -6.35 -11.52
CA SER A 227 13.24 -7.71 -11.94
C SER A 227 13.68 -8.58 -10.75
N ASP A 228 14.34 -9.70 -11.04
CA ASP A 228 14.83 -10.64 -10.03
C ASP A 228 15.68 -9.92 -8.97
N GLY A 229 15.32 -10.04 -7.71
CA GLY A 229 16.07 -9.51 -6.59
C GLY A 229 15.94 -8.00 -6.34
N ALA A 230 15.23 -7.25 -7.18
CA ALA A 230 15.06 -5.80 -7.02
C ALA A 230 13.60 -5.41 -6.80
N ALA A 231 13.39 -4.28 -6.13
CA ALA A 231 12.06 -3.79 -5.81
C ALA A 231 11.34 -3.20 -7.03
N GLY A 232 10.01 -3.19 -7.02
CA GLY A 232 9.24 -2.36 -7.95
C GLY A 232 9.59 -0.89 -7.78
N ILE A 233 9.46 -0.38 -6.56
CA ILE A 233 9.91 0.95 -6.14
C ILE A 233 10.83 0.81 -4.94
N GLY A 234 12.09 1.23 -5.08
CA GLY A 234 13.07 1.25 -4.00
C GLY A 234 14.41 0.66 -4.40
N GLY A 235 14.87 -0.35 -3.67
CA GLY A 235 16.24 -0.84 -3.72
C GLY A 235 16.48 -1.78 -4.90
N GLY A 236 17.67 -1.69 -5.49
CA GLY A 236 18.15 -2.74 -6.38
C GLY A 236 18.61 -3.96 -5.60
N TYR A 237 19.11 -4.97 -6.31
CA TYR A 237 19.61 -6.19 -5.68
C TYR A 237 20.65 -5.91 -4.58
N TYR A 238 20.49 -6.56 -3.42
CA TYR A 238 21.37 -6.42 -2.25
C TYR A 238 21.44 -5.05 -1.59
N ASN A 239 20.49 -4.16 -1.89
CA ASN A 239 20.44 -2.85 -1.25
C ASN A 239 19.04 -2.48 -0.80
N GLY A 240 19.00 -1.72 0.28
CA GLY A 240 17.77 -1.20 0.85
C GLY A 240 17.29 0.05 0.13
N ALA A 241 16.18 0.57 0.62
CA ALA A 241 15.66 1.84 0.17
C ALA A 241 15.00 2.65 1.28
N THR A 242 14.94 3.96 1.02
CA THR A 242 14.02 4.88 1.66
C THR A 242 13.01 5.32 0.61
N VAL A 243 11.74 4.99 0.83
CA VAL A 243 10.65 5.33 -0.08
C VAL A 243 9.63 6.18 0.66
N THR A 244 9.30 7.34 0.12
CA THR A 244 8.25 8.24 0.62
C THR A 244 7.19 8.43 -0.46
N ILE A 245 5.94 8.10 -0.15
CA ILE A 245 4.79 8.29 -1.03
C ILE A 245 3.79 9.17 -0.29
N THR A 246 3.49 10.34 -0.85
CA THR A 246 2.70 11.38 -0.17
C THR A 246 1.81 12.13 -1.15
N GLY A 247 1.18 13.21 -0.68
CA GLY A 247 0.31 14.04 -1.49
C GLY A 247 -0.86 13.24 -2.06
N ASP A 248 -1.10 13.36 -3.36
CA ASP A 248 -2.17 12.65 -4.08
C ASP A 248 -1.60 11.60 -5.05
N ALA A 249 -0.38 11.11 -4.80
CA ALA A 249 0.26 10.09 -5.63
C ALA A 249 -0.60 8.82 -5.76
N VAL A 250 -0.65 8.25 -6.97
CA VAL A 250 -1.33 6.98 -7.24
C VAL A 250 -0.33 5.96 -7.76
N ILE A 251 -0.07 4.93 -6.98
CA ILE A 251 0.70 3.76 -7.43
C ILE A 251 -0.30 2.73 -7.94
N LYS A 252 -0.44 2.63 -9.27
CA LYS A 252 -1.29 1.62 -9.93
C LYS A 252 -0.76 0.22 -9.66
N ASN A 253 0.55 0.05 -9.81
CA ASN A 253 1.22 -1.21 -9.54
C ASN A 253 2.70 -0.98 -9.20
N ALA A 254 3.16 -1.61 -8.13
CA ALA A 254 4.57 -1.76 -7.80
C ALA A 254 4.87 -3.24 -7.53
N SER A 255 5.68 -3.87 -8.37
CA SER A 255 5.89 -5.32 -8.29
C SER A 255 7.32 -5.74 -8.54
N SER A 256 7.72 -6.85 -7.92
CA SER A 256 8.98 -7.55 -8.23
C SER A 256 8.67 -8.96 -8.73
N THR A 257 9.46 -9.45 -9.68
CA THR A 257 9.29 -10.83 -10.17
C THR A 257 9.73 -11.87 -9.14
N LYS A 258 10.74 -11.56 -8.30
CA LYS A 258 11.32 -12.51 -7.36
C LYS A 258 12.18 -11.78 -6.32
N TYR A 259 12.12 -12.20 -5.06
CA TYR A 259 13.00 -11.74 -3.95
C TYR A 259 13.05 -10.25 -3.60
N GLY A 260 12.62 -9.32 -4.46
CA GLY A 260 12.48 -7.91 -4.13
C GLY A 260 11.07 -7.58 -3.62
N ALA A 261 10.95 -6.53 -2.82
CA ALA A 261 9.65 -6.04 -2.39
C ALA A 261 8.86 -5.41 -3.55
N GLY A 262 7.54 -5.33 -3.43
CA GLY A 262 6.77 -4.46 -4.34
C GLY A 262 7.22 -3.01 -4.19
N ILE A 263 7.21 -2.53 -2.94
CA ILE A 263 7.73 -1.22 -2.52
C ILE A 263 8.67 -1.42 -1.33
N GLY A 264 9.95 -1.03 -1.45
CA GLY A 264 10.92 -1.09 -0.36
C GLY A 264 12.26 -1.71 -0.77
N GLY A 265 12.71 -2.72 -0.05
CA GLY A 265 14.06 -3.30 -0.20
C GLY A 265 14.21 -4.28 -1.37
N GLY A 266 15.43 -4.36 -1.91
CA GLY A 266 15.85 -5.49 -2.73
C GLY A 266 16.18 -6.71 -1.88
N ASN A 267 16.55 -7.83 -2.53
CA ASN A 267 16.92 -9.08 -1.87
C ASN A 267 17.97 -8.83 -0.77
N GLY A 268 17.75 -9.38 0.41
CA GLY A 268 18.64 -9.36 1.56
C GLY A 268 18.76 -7.98 2.21
N SER A 269 17.79 -7.10 2.00
CA SER A 269 17.88 -5.70 2.44
C SER A 269 16.56 -5.14 2.95
N ASP A 270 16.70 -4.21 3.89
CA ASP A 270 15.58 -3.55 4.55
C ASP A 270 14.85 -2.60 3.62
N GLY A 271 13.54 -2.47 3.83
CA GLY A 271 12.72 -1.44 3.22
C GLY A 271 12.22 -0.45 4.26
N ASN A 272 12.61 0.82 4.13
CA ASN A 272 12.06 1.92 4.91
C ASN A 272 11.03 2.65 4.05
N VAL A 273 9.74 2.49 4.37
CA VAL A 273 8.65 3.02 3.55
C VAL A 273 7.75 3.92 4.40
N THR A 274 7.50 5.14 3.92
CA THR A 274 6.51 6.06 4.50
C THR A 274 5.45 6.37 3.47
N ILE A 275 4.18 6.20 3.84
CA ILE A 275 3.01 6.52 3.01
C ILE A 275 2.12 7.48 3.80
N SER A 276 1.82 8.65 3.24
CA SER A 276 1.14 9.74 3.93
C SER A 276 0.27 10.60 3.01
N GLY A 277 -0.31 11.68 3.52
CA GLY A 277 -1.23 12.51 2.75
C GLY A 277 -2.49 11.74 2.32
N ASN A 278 -2.89 11.87 1.05
CA ASN A 278 -3.98 11.11 0.43
C ASN A 278 -3.47 10.06 -0.57
N ALA A 279 -2.19 9.68 -0.48
CA ALA A 279 -1.58 8.74 -1.40
C ALA A 279 -2.39 7.44 -1.50
N LYS A 280 -2.47 6.91 -2.71
CA LYS A 280 -3.20 5.67 -3.03
C LYS A 280 -2.25 4.62 -3.58
N ILE A 281 -2.21 3.46 -2.94
CA ILE A 281 -1.56 2.26 -3.48
C ILE A 281 -2.66 1.31 -3.93
N GLU A 282 -2.79 1.14 -5.24
CA GLU A 282 -3.75 0.19 -5.81
C GLU A 282 -3.22 -1.23 -5.70
N ASN A 283 -1.97 -1.46 -6.12
CA ASN A 283 -1.31 -2.75 -6.03
C ASN A 283 0.15 -2.62 -5.60
N ALA A 284 0.57 -3.39 -4.60
CA ALA A 284 1.98 -3.66 -4.33
C ALA A 284 2.20 -5.16 -4.08
N THR A 285 3.04 -5.79 -4.89
CA THR A 285 3.25 -7.25 -4.85
C THR A 285 4.74 -7.60 -4.70
N GLY A 286 5.06 -8.31 -3.63
CA GLY A 286 6.40 -8.82 -3.38
C GLY A 286 6.73 -10.03 -4.26
N GLY A 287 8.00 -10.15 -4.65
CA GLY A 287 8.50 -11.39 -5.23
C GLY A 287 8.61 -12.49 -4.17
N TYR A 288 8.91 -13.73 -4.59
CA TYR A 288 9.11 -14.86 -3.67
C TYR A 288 10.00 -14.47 -2.47
N GLY A 289 9.52 -14.75 -1.25
CA GLY A 289 10.20 -14.45 0.00
C GLY A 289 10.18 -12.99 0.43
N ALA A 290 9.65 -12.06 -0.36
CA ALA A 290 9.71 -10.63 -0.08
C ALA A 290 8.34 -10.05 0.27
N ALA A 291 8.35 -8.90 0.95
CA ALA A 291 7.13 -8.22 1.33
C ALA A 291 6.45 -7.53 0.15
N GLY A 292 5.13 -7.34 0.22
CA GLY A 292 4.43 -6.43 -0.68
C GLY A 292 4.93 -5.00 -0.51
N ILE A 293 4.96 -4.54 0.75
CA ILE A 293 5.56 -3.27 1.17
C ILE A 293 6.50 -3.53 2.36
N GLY A 294 7.78 -3.19 2.22
CA GLY A 294 8.78 -3.36 3.28
C GLY A 294 10.04 -4.07 2.79
N GLY A 295 10.46 -5.12 3.51
CA GLY A 295 11.73 -5.79 3.30
C GLY A 295 11.77 -6.72 2.08
N GLY A 296 12.96 -6.87 1.48
CA GLY A 296 13.20 -7.92 0.50
C GLY A 296 13.34 -9.31 1.13
N ALA A 297 13.52 -10.33 0.30
CA ALA A 297 13.70 -11.70 0.79
C ALA A 297 15.05 -11.91 1.48
N PHE A 298 15.19 -13.01 2.23
CA PHE A 298 16.47 -13.44 2.77
C PHE A 298 17.51 -13.77 1.69
N SER A 299 18.76 -13.33 1.90
CA SER A 299 19.91 -13.79 1.11
C SER A 299 20.87 -14.67 1.90
N SER A 300 21.13 -14.34 3.16
CA SER A 300 22.12 -14.97 4.03
C SER A 300 21.85 -14.55 5.48
N PRO A 301 22.41 -15.22 6.50
CA PRO A 301 22.16 -14.88 7.90
C PRO A 301 22.38 -13.40 8.25
N ASP A 302 23.36 -12.74 7.62
CA ASP A 302 23.65 -11.32 7.82
C ASP A 302 22.87 -10.37 6.88
N LYS A 303 22.01 -10.90 6.02
CA LYS A 303 21.26 -10.19 4.98
C LYS A 303 19.80 -10.63 4.98
N ILE A 304 19.09 -10.11 5.97
CA ILE A 304 17.66 -10.30 6.19
C ILE A 304 16.96 -9.00 5.76
N GLY A 305 15.86 -9.10 5.01
CA GLY A 305 15.08 -7.93 4.63
C GLY A 305 13.99 -7.63 5.66
N ASN A 306 14.28 -6.69 6.58
CA ASN A 306 13.31 -6.21 7.55
C ASN A 306 12.42 -5.12 6.95
N GLY A 307 11.18 -5.04 7.41
CA GLY A 307 10.26 -3.98 7.01
C GLY A 307 10.14 -2.90 8.06
N ASN A 308 10.41 -1.65 7.69
CA ASN A 308 10.09 -0.49 8.50
C ASN A 308 9.08 0.36 7.74
N VAL A 309 7.81 0.29 8.13
CA VAL A 309 6.70 0.85 7.35
C VAL A 309 5.86 1.79 8.20
N VAL A 310 5.67 3.01 7.73
CA VAL A 310 4.80 4.02 8.34
C VAL A 310 3.69 4.38 7.36
N ILE A 311 2.44 4.22 7.76
CA ILE A 311 1.26 4.59 6.96
C ILE A 311 0.43 5.55 7.80
N LYS A 312 0.21 6.77 7.31
CA LYS A 312 -0.44 7.82 8.11
C LYS A 312 -1.37 8.72 7.30
N ASP A 313 -1.95 9.68 8.00
CA ASP A 313 -2.87 10.69 7.46
C ASP A 313 -4.14 10.06 6.86
N ASN A 314 -4.36 10.18 5.55
CA ASN A 314 -5.51 9.65 4.82
C ASN A 314 -5.11 8.64 3.74
N ALA A 315 -3.92 8.06 3.84
CA ALA A 315 -3.41 7.12 2.84
C ALA A 315 -4.34 5.91 2.68
N LYS A 316 -4.49 5.45 1.43
CA LYS A 316 -5.34 4.32 1.06
C LYS A 316 -4.53 3.24 0.37
N ILE A 317 -4.54 2.05 0.95
CA ILE A 317 -3.79 0.89 0.49
C ILE A 317 -4.81 -0.20 0.15
N ASP A 318 -5.04 -0.43 -1.13
CA ASP A 318 -6.17 -1.23 -1.63
C ASP A 318 -5.84 -2.72 -1.76
N ASN A 319 -4.70 -3.07 -2.36
CA ASN A 319 -4.26 -4.46 -2.52
C ASN A 319 -2.74 -4.58 -2.33
N VAL A 320 -2.34 -5.10 -1.18
CA VAL A 320 -0.93 -5.44 -0.92
C VAL A 320 -0.80 -6.93 -0.69
N GLN A 321 0.16 -7.54 -1.39
CA GLN A 321 0.39 -8.98 -1.32
C GLN A 321 1.89 -9.29 -1.16
N GLY A 322 2.22 -10.06 -0.13
CA GLY A 322 3.55 -10.65 -0.01
C GLY A 322 3.76 -11.77 -1.02
N GLY A 323 5.00 -11.97 -1.47
CA GLY A 323 5.36 -13.23 -2.12
C GLY A 323 5.35 -14.38 -1.12
N ALA A 324 5.37 -15.63 -1.56
CA ALA A 324 5.43 -16.79 -0.66
C ALA A 324 6.51 -16.57 0.43
N TYR A 325 6.17 -16.85 1.69
CA TYR A 325 6.94 -16.59 2.92
C TYR A 325 7.10 -15.11 3.34
N GLY A 326 6.82 -14.15 2.47
CA GLY A 326 6.92 -12.72 2.76
C GLY A 326 5.61 -12.14 3.29
N ALA A 327 5.72 -11.10 4.12
CA ALA A 327 4.55 -10.40 4.64
C ALA A 327 3.83 -9.56 3.58
N GLY A 328 2.56 -9.24 3.79
CA GLY A 328 1.91 -8.19 2.99
C GLY A 328 2.62 -6.86 3.22
N ILE A 329 2.61 -6.39 4.46
CA ILE A 329 3.30 -5.19 4.92
C ILE A 329 4.24 -5.58 6.07
N GLY A 330 5.54 -5.37 5.88
CA GLY A 330 6.56 -5.67 6.90
C GLY A 330 7.74 -6.43 6.33
N GLY A 331 8.11 -7.53 6.99
CA GLY A 331 9.35 -8.27 6.68
C GLY A 331 9.23 -9.22 5.48
N GLY A 332 10.36 -9.48 4.82
CA GLY A 332 10.51 -10.67 3.98
C GLY A 332 10.66 -11.93 4.84
N ILE A 333 10.92 -13.08 4.21
CA ILE A 333 11.25 -14.33 4.91
C ILE A 333 12.44 -14.10 5.87
N TYR A 334 12.32 -14.62 7.09
CA TYR A 334 13.16 -14.35 8.26
C TYR A 334 13.19 -12.89 8.74
N GLY A 335 12.54 -11.97 8.03
CA GLY A 335 12.52 -10.54 8.30
C GLY A 335 11.52 -10.16 9.39
N LEU A 336 11.98 -9.32 10.30
CA LEU A 336 11.15 -8.65 11.29
C LEU A 336 10.42 -7.45 10.69
N SER A 337 9.43 -6.96 11.41
CA SER A 337 8.70 -5.75 11.07
C SER A 337 8.70 -4.71 12.17
N ASN A 338 8.79 -3.45 11.77
CA ASN A 338 8.40 -2.29 12.54
C ASN A 338 7.33 -1.53 11.74
N VAL A 339 6.06 -1.73 12.06
CA VAL A 339 4.94 -1.17 11.30
C VAL A 339 4.17 -0.19 12.18
N THR A 340 3.98 1.04 11.69
CA THR A 340 3.10 2.04 12.30
C THR A 340 2.00 2.43 11.33
N ILE A 341 0.74 2.27 11.74
CA ILE A 341 -0.43 2.70 10.96
C ILE A 341 -1.23 3.69 11.82
N GLU A 342 -1.37 4.93 11.35
CA GLU A 342 -2.06 5.96 12.12
C GLU A 342 -2.98 6.85 11.28
N GLY A 343 -3.82 7.66 11.95
CA GLY A 343 -4.75 8.58 11.30
C GLY A 343 -5.93 7.88 10.62
N ASN A 344 -6.53 8.51 9.61
CA ASN A 344 -7.69 8.01 8.86
C ASN A 344 -7.27 7.14 7.67
N THR A 345 -6.36 6.21 7.92
CA THR A 345 -5.83 5.31 6.91
C THR A 345 -6.80 4.17 6.62
N LYS A 346 -6.75 3.68 5.37
CA LYS A 346 -7.44 2.45 4.97
C LYS A 346 -6.39 1.48 4.44
N VAL A 347 -6.28 0.31 5.06
CA VAL A 347 -5.22 -0.65 4.73
C VAL A 347 -5.81 -2.03 4.51
N ASN A 348 -5.61 -2.57 3.31
CA ASN A 348 -5.87 -3.95 2.97
C ASN A 348 -4.53 -4.64 2.67
N ALA A 349 -4.19 -5.66 3.45
CA ALA A 349 -2.96 -6.41 3.27
C ALA A 349 -3.24 -7.91 3.33
N THR A 350 -2.54 -8.65 2.47
CA THR A 350 -2.55 -10.12 2.43
C THR A 350 -1.13 -10.64 2.49
N GLY A 351 -0.86 -11.58 3.39
CA GLY A 351 0.43 -12.27 3.42
C GLY A 351 0.58 -13.17 2.20
N GLY A 352 1.81 -13.35 1.71
CA GLY A 352 2.08 -14.50 0.85
C GLY A 352 1.96 -15.79 1.66
N ALA A 353 1.86 -16.96 1.03
CA ALA A 353 1.73 -18.22 1.76
C ALA A 353 2.75 -18.31 2.92
N GLY A 354 2.29 -18.59 4.14
CA GLY A 354 3.12 -18.59 5.36
C GLY A 354 3.56 -17.22 5.90
N GLY A 355 3.43 -16.12 5.17
CA GLY A 355 3.74 -14.76 5.65
C GLY A 355 2.56 -14.09 6.36
N ALA A 356 2.85 -13.17 7.29
CA ALA A 356 1.79 -12.37 7.94
C ALA A 356 1.18 -11.34 6.96
N ALA A 357 -0.06 -10.91 7.17
CA ALA A 357 -0.60 -9.80 6.38
C ALA A 357 0.08 -8.48 6.76
N ILE A 358 0.14 -8.18 8.06
CA ILE A 358 0.91 -7.06 8.61
C ILE A 358 1.83 -7.62 9.69
N GLY A 359 3.14 -7.57 9.45
CA GLY A 359 4.12 -8.04 10.42
C GLY A 359 5.32 -8.74 9.79
N GLY A 360 5.82 -9.77 10.47
CA GLY A 360 7.00 -10.52 10.04
C GLY A 360 6.73 -11.52 8.92
N GLY A 361 7.78 -11.85 8.17
CA GLY A 361 7.72 -13.01 7.27
C GLY A 361 7.82 -14.34 8.02
N ALA A 362 7.77 -15.43 7.28
CA ALA A 362 7.95 -16.77 7.83
C ALA A 362 9.35 -16.94 8.43
N GLY A 363 9.46 -17.70 9.52
CA GLY A 363 10.74 -18.04 10.15
C GLY A 363 11.41 -16.90 10.92
N ALA A 364 10.78 -15.72 11.05
CA ALA A 364 11.41 -14.59 11.73
C ALA A 364 11.84 -14.95 13.17
N GLU A 365 12.99 -14.44 13.59
CA GLU A 365 13.53 -14.59 14.95
C GLU A 365 13.65 -13.22 15.61
N ASN A 366 13.54 -13.16 16.94
CA ASN A 366 13.76 -11.93 17.70
C ASN A 366 15.15 -11.37 17.41
N ASN A 367 15.27 -10.03 17.39
CA ASN A 367 16.56 -9.38 17.21
C ASN A 367 17.47 -9.56 18.44
N SER A 368 18.69 -9.02 18.38
CA SER A 368 19.67 -9.13 19.48
C SER A 368 19.22 -8.52 20.81
N ASP A 369 18.28 -7.57 20.76
CA ASP A 369 17.67 -6.95 21.94
C ASP A 369 16.46 -7.75 22.44
N ASN A 370 16.21 -8.93 21.86
CA ASN A 370 15.06 -9.80 22.07
C ASN A 370 13.72 -9.13 21.75
N ASN A 371 13.72 -8.18 20.81
CA ASN A 371 12.50 -7.58 20.27
C ASN A 371 12.10 -8.33 19.00
N GLY A 372 10.84 -8.75 18.95
CA GLY A 372 10.24 -9.34 17.77
C GLY A 372 9.64 -8.29 16.84
N ASN A 373 8.48 -8.62 16.28
CA ASN A 373 7.71 -7.73 15.43
C ASN A 373 7.07 -6.62 16.25
N GLN A 374 7.34 -5.37 15.90
CA GLN A 374 6.75 -4.19 16.53
C GLN A 374 5.66 -3.64 15.63
N ILE A 375 4.41 -3.64 16.10
CA ILE A 375 3.26 -3.18 15.30
C ILE A 375 2.45 -2.20 16.13
N THR A 376 2.31 -0.96 15.65
CA THR A 376 1.49 0.08 16.29
C THR A 376 0.39 0.52 15.35
N ILE A 377 -0.86 0.47 15.83
CA ILE A 377 -2.02 0.97 15.09
C ILE A 377 -2.77 1.97 15.99
N LYS A 378 -2.88 3.22 15.57
CA LYS A 378 -3.48 4.26 16.43
C LYS A 378 -4.26 5.34 15.70
N SER A 379 -5.32 5.84 16.32
CA SER A 379 -5.95 7.08 15.85
C SER A 379 -5.11 8.30 16.18
N ASN A 380 -5.28 9.37 15.42
CA ASN A 380 -4.78 10.70 15.75
C ASN A 380 -5.79 11.78 15.29
N GLU A 381 -5.36 13.04 15.22
CA GLU A 381 -6.21 14.15 14.77
C GLU A 381 -6.79 14.00 13.36
N ASN A 382 -6.12 13.24 12.48
CA ASN A 382 -6.59 12.97 11.12
C ASN A 382 -7.71 11.92 11.08
N GLY A 383 -7.89 11.13 12.15
CA GLY A 383 -8.98 10.17 12.32
C GLY A 383 -8.51 8.80 12.81
N SER A 384 -9.25 7.74 12.44
CA SER A 384 -9.08 6.38 12.95
C SER A 384 -8.76 5.37 11.84
N PRO A 385 -7.75 4.49 12.01
CA PRO A 385 -7.40 3.51 10.99
C PRO A 385 -8.51 2.48 10.76
N THR A 386 -8.67 2.07 9.51
CA THR A 386 -9.48 0.92 9.09
C THR A 386 -8.57 -0.11 8.42
N ILE A 387 -8.46 -1.30 9.00
CA ILE A 387 -7.54 -2.35 8.55
C ILE A 387 -8.30 -3.61 8.22
N ASN A 388 -7.98 -4.20 7.07
CA ASN A 388 -8.33 -5.55 6.68
C ASN A 388 -7.03 -6.34 6.43
N ALA A 389 -6.76 -7.33 7.27
CA ALA A 389 -5.51 -8.07 7.26
C ALA A 389 -5.78 -9.57 7.13
N VAL A 390 -5.30 -10.19 6.05
CA VAL A 390 -5.49 -11.62 5.79
C VAL A 390 -4.14 -12.34 5.80
N GLY A 391 -3.93 -13.18 6.80
CA GLY A 391 -2.72 -13.99 6.91
C GLY A 391 -2.55 -14.92 5.73
N GLY A 392 -1.29 -15.15 5.33
CA GLY A 392 -0.96 -16.02 4.22
C GLY A 392 -1.47 -17.45 4.42
N GLY A 393 -1.97 -18.06 3.35
CA GLY A 393 -2.42 -19.46 3.37
C GLY A 393 -1.27 -20.48 3.37
N THR A 394 -1.60 -21.70 2.93
CA THR A 394 -0.62 -22.79 2.73
C THR A 394 -0.27 -22.93 1.25
N ASP A 395 0.85 -23.60 0.96
CA ASP A 395 1.29 -23.92 -0.39
C ASP A 395 2.04 -25.26 -0.38
N GLU A 396 1.43 -26.30 -0.95
CA GLU A 396 2.04 -27.63 -1.02
C GLU A 396 3.28 -27.68 -1.93
N GLY A 397 3.32 -26.84 -2.97
CA GLY A 397 4.46 -26.74 -3.88
C GLY A 397 5.69 -26.21 -3.16
N GLU A 398 5.47 -25.26 -2.27
CA GLU A 398 6.52 -24.68 -1.42
C GLU A 398 6.71 -25.42 -0.09
N LYS A 399 5.89 -26.43 0.22
CA LYS A 399 5.87 -27.18 1.49
C LYS A 399 5.47 -26.34 2.70
N ILE A 400 4.72 -25.27 2.48
CA ILE A 400 4.15 -24.43 3.52
C ILE A 400 2.87 -25.08 4.01
N VAL A 401 2.88 -25.63 5.22
CA VAL A 401 1.72 -26.34 5.81
C VAL A 401 1.00 -25.55 6.91
N ILE A 402 1.62 -24.47 7.38
CA ILE A 402 1.09 -23.49 8.34
C ILE A 402 1.04 -22.13 7.65
N GLY A 403 -0.05 -21.40 7.82
CA GLY A 403 -0.24 -20.04 7.31
C GLY A 403 0.37 -18.98 8.22
N GLY A 404 0.31 -17.71 7.81
CA GLY A 404 0.75 -16.57 8.62
C GLY A 404 -0.37 -15.94 9.43
N ALA A 405 -0.02 -15.08 10.38
CA ALA A 405 -1.02 -14.31 11.12
C ALA A 405 -1.67 -13.22 10.26
N GLY A 406 -2.90 -12.80 10.61
CA GLY A 406 -3.47 -11.58 10.04
C GLY A 406 -2.58 -10.38 10.39
N ILE A 407 -2.35 -10.15 11.68
CA ILE A 407 -1.44 -9.14 12.21
C ILE A 407 -0.51 -9.81 13.23
N GLY A 408 0.80 -9.77 12.99
CA GLY A 408 1.79 -10.36 13.89
C GLY A 408 2.89 -11.14 13.19
N ALA A 409 3.02 -12.44 13.49
CA ALA A 409 4.12 -13.27 12.99
C ALA A 409 3.74 -14.18 11.81
N GLY A 410 4.72 -14.48 10.94
CA GLY A 410 4.60 -15.51 9.91
C GLY A 410 4.61 -16.93 10.50
N CYS A 411 4.46 -17.93 9.64
CA CYS A 411 4.58 -19.34 10.01
C CYS A 411 6.00 -19.68 10.45
N GLU A 412 6.13 -20.67 11.33
CA GLU A 412 7.44 -21.17 11.83
C GLU A 412 8.34 -20.06 12.41
N SER A 413 7.74 -18.94 12.82
CA SER A 413 8.43 -17.80 13.42
C SER A 413 8.59 -18.04 14.92
N ASP A 414 9.79 -17.82 15.44
CA ASP A 414 10.07 -17.73 16.88
C ASP A 414 10.01 -16.26 17.36
N ALA A 415 9.86 -15.30 16.44
CA ALA A 415 9.72 -13.90 16.80
C ALA A 415 8.40 -13.61 17.53
N ASP A 416 8.51 -12.88 18.64
CA ASP A 416 7.36 -12.32 19.34
C ASP A 416 6.67 -11.27 18.45
N ALA A 417 5.45 -10.87 18.84
CA ALA A 417 4.77 -9.72 18.25
C ALA A 417 4.28 -8.80 19.36
N ASP A 418 4.89 -7.62 19.46
CA ASP A 418 4.44 -6.52 20.31
C ASP A 418 3.47 -5.65 19.52
N ILE A 419 2.18 -5.96 19.67
CA ILE A 419 1.10 -5.26 18.96
C ILE A 419 0.46 -4.25 19.90
N THR A 420 0.55 -2.97 19.55
CA THR A 420 -0.02 -1.87 20.32
C THR A 420 -1.17 -1.23 19.54
N LEU A 421 -2.35 -1.19 20.15
CA LEU A 421 -3.53 -0.53 19.63
C LEU A 421 -3.90 0.66 20.51
N GLU A 422 -4.01 1.87 19.95
CA GLU A 422 -4.31 3.08 20.71
C GLU A 422 -5.44 3.92 20.10
N GLY A 423 -6.31 4.45 20.96
CA GLY A 423 -7.42 5.29 20.54
C GLY A 423 -8.49 4.50 19.78
N LYS A 424 -9.07 5.09 18.71
CA LYS A 424 -10.13 4.47 17.93
C LYS A 424 -9.56 3.72 16.73
N VAL A 425 -9.86 2.43 16.61
CA VAL A 425 -9.39 1.58 15.49
C VAL A 425 -10.52 0.69 14.98
N THR A 426 -10.52 0.36 13.69
CA THR A 426 -11.40 -0.66 13.10
C THR A 426 -10.54 -1.71 12.42
N ILE A 427 -10.53 -2.93 12.94
CA ILE A 427 -9.66 -4.01 12.48
C ILE A 427 -10.50 -5.23 12.15
N THR A 428 -10.30 -5.75 10.94
CA THR A 428 -10.71 -7.10 10.54
C THR A 428 -9.44 -7.89 10.26
N ALA A 429 -9.24 -8.98 10.99
CA ALA A 429 -8.06 -9.83 10.84
C ALA A 429 -8.47 -11.29 10.61
N THR A 430 -7.89 -11.93 9.61
CA THR A 430 -8.13 -13.34 9.29
C THR A 430 -6.83 -14.12 9.42
N ALA A 431 -6.86 -15.21 10.18
CA ALA A 431 -5.71 -16.09 10.35
C ALA A 431 -5.43 -16.93 9.09
N GLY A 432 -4.16 -17.19 8.82
CA GLY A 432 -3.74 -18.31 7.98
C GLY A 432 -3.87 -19.63 8.72
N LYS A 433 -3.87 -20.75 7.99
CA LYS A 433 -4.06 -22.10 8.53
C LYS A 433 -3.17 -22.39 9.74
N ASP A 434 -3.73 -22.91 10.82
CA ASP A 434 -3.00 -23.29 12.04
C ASP A 434 -2.19 -22.12 12.67
N ASN A 435 -2.64 -20.87 12.47
CA ASN A 435 -2.06 -19.66 13.06
C ASN A 435 -3.16 -18.76 13.67
N VAL A 436 -2.82 -17.54 14.07
CA VAL A 436 -3.70 -16.59 14.79
C VAL A 436 -4.13 -15.41 13.93
N ALA A 437 -5.25 -14.79 14.25
CA ALA A 437 -5.71 -13.59 13.58
C ALA A 437 -4.86 -12.37 13.99
N ILE A 438 -4.64 -12.15 15.30
CA ILE A 438 -3.80 -11.06 15.80
C ILE A 438 -2.92 -11.58 16.94
N GLY A 439 -1.62 -11.76 16.69
CA GLY A 439 -0.67 -12.25 17.69
C GLY A 439 0.50 -13.02 17.07
N ALA A 440 1.16 -13.84 17.90
CA ALA A 440 2.30 -14.66 17.52
C ALA A 440 2.34 -15.96 18.32
N ASN A 441 3.16 -16.93 17.90
CA ASN A 441 3.42 -18.18 18.63
C ASN A 441 2.16 -18.97 18.99
N GLY A 442 1.13 -18.92 18.12
CA GLY A 442 -0.15 -19.62 18.33
C GLY A 442 -1.02 -19.00 19.44
N ILE A 443 -0.71 -17.79 19.90
CA ILE A 443 -1.43 -17.10 20.97
C ILE A 443 -2.06 -15.81 20.42
N GLU A 444 -3.38 -15.73 20.52
CA GLU A 444 -4.13 -14.49 20.23
C GLU A 444 -3.82 -13.43 21.30
N GLN A 445 -3.45 -12.23 20.85
CA GLN A 445 -3.25 -11.10 21.74
C GLN A 445 -4.59 -10.46 22.12
N GLU A 446 -4.83 -10.32 23.43
CA GLU A 446 -5.99 -9.62 23.98
C GLU A 446 -5.74 -8.11 24.09
N PHE A 447 -6.76 -7.31 23.78
CA PHE A 447 -6.72 -5.86 23.92
C PHE A 447 -7.78 -5.37 24.90
N SER A 448 -7.47 -4.33 25.67
CA SER A 448 -8.42 -3.69 26.58
C SER A 448 -8.20 -2.19 26.61
N GLY A 449 -9.24 -1.42 26.96
CA GLY A 449 -9.13 0.04 27.12
C GLY A 449 -9.11 0.85 25.82
N LEU A 450 -9.55 0.29 24.69
CA LEU A 450 -9.69 1.02 23.42
C LEU A 450 -10.82 2.06 23.46
N ALA A 451 -10.70 3.11 22.64
CA ALA A 451 -11.68 4.20 22.62
C ALA A 451 -13.05 3.73 22.11
N GLU A 452 -14.12 4.41 22.54
CA GLU A 452 -15.49 4.13 22.10
C GLU A 452 -15.63 4.18 20.57
N GLY A 453 -16.36 3.21 20.02
CA GLY A 453 -16.52 3.04 18.57
C GLY A 453 -15.36 2.32 17.89
N SER A 454 -14.38 1.83 18.64
CA SER A 454 -13.41 0.85 18.12
C SER A 454 -14.10 -0.46 17.76
N SER A 455 -13.51 -1.21 16.84
CA SER A 455 -13.92 -2.58 16.58
C SER A 455 -12.74 -3.47 16.19
N ILE A 456 -12.75 -4.69 16.71
CA ILE A 456 -11.84 -5.76 16.33
C ILE A 456 -12.72 -6.96 15.98
N THR A 457 -12.51 -7.53 14.80
CA THR A 457 -13.18 -8.75 14.36
C THR A 457 -12.14 -9.71 13.85
N ARG A 458 -12.20 -10.95 14.34
CA ARG A 458 -11.21 -12.00 14.05
C ARG A 458 -11.88 -13.15 13.33
N TYR A 459 -11.23 -13.68 12.31
CA TYR A 459 -11.67 -14.85 11.59
C TYR A 459 -10.59 -15.93 11.60
N ASP A 460 -11.03 -17.18 11.72
CA ASP A 460 -10.18 -18.33 11.41
C ASP A 460 -10.03 -18.49 9.87
N PRO A 461 -9.16 -19.41 9.42
CA PRO A 461 -8.89 -19.62 7.99
C PRO A 461 -10.11 -20.07 7.18
N GLU A 462 -11.10 -20.70 7.84
CA GLU A 462 -12.36 -21.12 7.26
C GLU A 462 -13.42 -20.01 7.22
N GLY A 463 -13.11 -18.83 7.81
CA GLY A 463 -13.98 -17.66 7.85
C GLY A 463 -14.97 -17.66 9.02
N ASN A 464 -14.77 -18.50 10.03
CA ASN A 464 -15.58 -18.47 11.25
C ASN A 464 -15.12 -17.35 12.17
N ASP A 465 -16.08 -16.67 12.80
CA ASP A 465 -15.80 -15.61 13.78
C ASP A 465 -15.20 -16.20 15.07
N ILE A 466 -13.97 -15.77 15.38
CA ILE A 466 -13.20 -16.15 16.57
C ILE A 466 -12.86 -14.93 17.44
N THR A 467 -13.65 -13.85 17.31
CA THR A 467 -13.48 -12.62 18.09
C THR A 467 -13.48 -12.90 19.60
N LEU A 468 -12.54 -12.29 20.32
CA LEU A 468 -12.36 -12.53 21.74
C LEU A 468 -13.43 -11.77 22.55
N PRO A 469 -13.83 -12.25 23.74
CA PRO A 469 -14.79 -11.54 24.59
C PRO A 469 -14.35 -10.12 25.01
N THR A 470 -13.04 -9.86 24.98
CA THR A 470 -12.42 -8.57 25.30
C THR A 470 -12.35 -7.62 24.10
N ASP A 471 -12.51 -8.12 22.88
CA ASP A 471 -12.46 -7.31 21.68
C ASP A 471 -13.68 -6.37 21.62
N PRO A 472 -13.48 -5.08 21.29
CA PRO A 472 -14.60 -4.18 21.06
C PRO A 472 -15.33 -4.62 19.80
N VAL A 473 -16.65 -4.74 19.89
CA VAL A 473 -17.50 -5.18 18.78
C VAL A 473 -18.00 -3.95 18.02
N PRO A 474 -18.17 -3.99 16.68
CA PRO A 474 -18.67 -2.85 15.91
C PRO A 474 -19.88 -2.18 16.56
N ALA A 475 -19.80 -0.86 16.76
CA ALA A 475 -20.92 -0.08 17.24
C ALA A 475 -22.08 -0.23 16.25
N VAL A 476 -23.16 -0.91 16.66
CA VAL A 476 -24.44 -0.82 15.97
C VAL A 476 -24.80 0.66 15.98
N PRO A 477 -25.10 1.33 14.84
CA PRO A 477 -25.37 2.75 14.82
C PRO A 477 -26.54 3.06 15.76
N SER A 478 -26.21 3.60 16.92
CA SER A 478 -27.17 4.19 17.82
C SER A 478 -27.69 5.44 17.13
N SER A 479 -28.97 5.45 16.74
CA SER A 479 -29.63 6.69 16.37
C SER A 479 -29.61 7.60 17.60
N SER A 480 -28.71 8.57 17.60
CA SER A 480 -28.62 9.60 18.62
C SER A 480 -29.87 10.48 18.58
N GLY A 481 -30.76 10.30 19.54
CA GLY A 481 -31.70 11.32 20.00
C GLY A 481 -31.34 11.64 21.45
N GLY A 482 -30.77 12.82 21.69
CA GLY A 482 -30.12 13.15 22.96
C GLY A 482 -31.03 13.53 24.12
N GLY A 483 -30.36 13.84 25.24
CA GLY A 483 -30.86 14.79 26.24
C GLY A 483 -31.66 14.20 27.41
N SER A 484 -31.01 14.21 28.58
CA SER A 484 -31.58 14.35 29.93
C SER A 484 -32.56 13.29 30.45
N ALA A 485 -32.19 12.75 31.62
CA ALA A 485 -33.02 12.10 32.65
C ALA A 485 -34.53 12.00 32.36
N ASP A 486 -35.01 10.81 32.00
CA ASP A 486 -35.88 10.00 32.88
C ASP A 486 -36.04 8.60 32.27
N ALA A 487 -36.27 7.61 33.13
CA ALA A 487 -36.45 6.22 32.74
C ALA A 487 -37.64 6.05 31.78
N SER A 488 -37.40 5.58 30.55
CA SER A 488 -38.46 5.01 29.72
C SER A 488 -37.97 3.81 28.92
N VAL A 489 -38.74 2.75 29.03
CA VAL A 489 -38.54 1.40 28.49
C VAL A 489 -38.50 1.47 26.97
N GLN A 490 -37.41 1.01 26.36
CA GLN A 490 -37.30 0.90 24.89
C GLN A 490 -38.29 -0.18 24.41
N GLU A 491 -39.26 0.21 23.57
CA GLU A 491 -40.24 -0.70 22.99
C GLU A 491 -39.58 -1.69 22.01
N SER A 492 -40.03 -2.93 22.09
CA SER A 492 -39.61 -4.07 21.28
C SER A 492 -39.78 -3.83 19.77
N VAL A 493 -38.86 -4.36 18.97
CA VAL A 493 -38.98 -4.49 17.50
C VAL A 493 -40.15 -5.42 17.09
N PHE A 494 -40.74 -6.18 18.03
CA PHE A 494 -41.89 -7.05 17.83
C PHE A 494 -43.05 -6.66 18.76
N PRO A 495 -44.11 -6.03 18.23
CA PRO A 495 -45.29 -5.69 19.02
C PRO A 495 -45.85 -6.94 19.73
N GLY A 496 -45.88 -6.91 21.06
CA GLY A 496 -46.42 -7.98 21.90
C GLY A 496 -45.40 -9.02 22.40
N LEU A 497 -44.10 -8.90 22.08
CA LEU A 497 -43.04 -9.66 22.73
C LEU A 497 -42.47 -8.88 23.91
N VAL A 498 -42.67 -9.40 25.12
CA VAL A 498 -42.32 -8.72 26.36
C VAL A 498 -41.39 -9.60 27.18
N VAL A 499 -40.30 -9.02 27.68
CA VAL A 499 -39.46 -9.68 28.69
C VAL A 499 -39.70 -9.03 30.03
N THR A 500 -39.98 -9.82 31.06
CA THR A 500 -40.18 -9.35 32.43
C THR A 500 -39.19 -9.95 33.41
N ASP A 501 -38.89 -9.26 34.50
CA ASP A 501 -38.18 -9.84 35.63
C ASP A 501 -39.09 -10.67 36.56
N LYS A 502 -38.54 -11.08 37.71
CA LYS A 502 -39.25 -11.91 38.70
C LYS A 502 -40.48 -11.22 39.31
N ASP A 503 -40.53 -9.89 39.30
CA ASP A 503 -41.62 -9.10 39.87
C ASP A 503 -42.66 -8.73 38.78
N GLY A 504 -42.47 -9.25 37.55
CA GLY A 504 -43.35 -8.97 36.41
C GLY A 504 -43.09 -7.61 35.76
N GLN A 505 -42.05 -6.88 36.18
CA GLN A 505 -41.70 -5.60 35.55
C GLN A 505 -41.01 -5.84 34.22
N ARG A 506 -41.35 -5.02 33.21
CA ARG A 506 -40.70 -5.07 31.89
C ARG A 506 -39.22 -4.71 32.02
N ILE A 507 -38.38 -5.49 31.37
CA ILE A 507 -36.93 -5.29 31.33
C ILE A 507 -36.41 -5.29 29.90
N SER A 508 -35.30 -4.60 29.68
CA SER A 508 -34.63 -4.57 28.39
C SER A 508 -34.01 -5.92 28.05
N TYR A 509 -33.97 -6.22 26.75
CA TYR A 509 -33.34 -7.40 26.18
C TYR A 509 -32.74 -7.05 24.81
N THR A 510 -31.80 -7.87 24.34
CA THR A 510 -31.25 -7.78 22.98
C THR A 510 -31.90 -8.84 22.11
N SER A 511 -32.39 -8.49 20.93
CA SER A 511 -32.91 -9.45 19.94
C SER A 511 -32.01 -9.50 18.71
N ILE A 512 -31.69 -10.71 18.23
CA ILE A 512 -30.90 -10.96 17.02
C ILE A 512 -31.71 -11.86 16.10
N ARG A 513 -31.81 -11.51 14.82
CA ARG A 513 -32.50 -12.29 13.78
C ARG A 513 -31.48 -12.83 12.78
N GLY A 514 -31.52 -14.14 12.50
CA GLY A 514 -30.71 -14.77 11.46
C GLY A 514 -31.09 -16.24 11.26
N ASN A 515 -30.98 -16.75 10.04
CA ASN A 515 -31.29 -18.15 9.68
C ASN A 515 -32.66 -18.65 10.21
N ASN A 516 -33.72 -17.84 10.06
CA ASN A 516 -35.07 -18.09 10.58
C ASN A 516 -35.18 -18.25 12.12
N VAL A 517 -34.14 -17.87 12.87
CA VAL A 517 -34.12 -17.88 14.34
C VAL A 517 -34.19 -16.45 14.88
N LEU A 518 -35.04 -16.25 15.88
CA LEU A 518 -35.07 -15.05 16.73
C LEU A 518 -34.42 -15.37 18.08
N SER A 519 -33.22 -14.84 18.32
CA SER A 519 -32.50 -14.98 19.59
C SER A 519 -32.75 -13.78 20.49
N ILE A 520 -33.20 -14.01 21.72
CA ILE A 520 -33.53 -13.00 22.73
C ILE A 520 -32.61 -13.22 23.92
N ARG A 521 -31.74 -12.25 24.20
CA ARG A 521 -30.71 -12.33 25.25
C ARG A 521 -30.98 -11.32 26.36
N VAL A 522 -30.86 -11.78 27.60
CA VAL A 522 -31.11 -10.98 28.81
C VAL A 522 -29.93 -11.14 29.77
N GLY A 523 -29.32 -10.02 30.16
CA GLY A 523 -28.23 -9.97 31.15
C GLY A 523 -28.67 -10.18 32.60
N ARG A 524 -29.59 -11.12 32.87
CA ARG A 524 -30.07 -11.47 34.21
C ARG A 524 -30.04 -12.97 34.44
N PHE A 525 -29.99 -13.42 35.70
CA PHE A 525 -30.09 -14.84 36.07
C PHE A 525 -31.53 -15.36 36.06
N THR A 526 -32.53 -14.49 36.12
CA THR A 526 -33.96 -14.85 36.09
C THR A 526 -34.72 -13.84 35.26
N ALA A 527 -35.48 -14.31 34.28
CA ALA A 527 -36.31 -13.50 33.40
C ALA A 527 -37.40 -14.37 32.77
N SER A 528 -38.49 -13.75 32.33
CA SER A 528 -39.56 -14.42 31.60
C SER A 528 -39.79 -13.77 30.25
N LEU A 529 -39.79 -14.56 29.20
CA LEU A 529 -40.26 -14.18 27.87
C LEU A 529 -41.77 -14.41 27.79
N ARG A 530 -42.52 -13.40 27.35
CA ARG A 530 -43.97 -13.42 27.18
C ARG A 530 -44.32 -13.07 25.73
N ALA A 531 -45.16 -13.88 25.12
CA ALA A 531 -45.68 -13.63 23.78
C ALA A 531 -47.15 -14.09 23.69
N SER A 532 -47.95 -13.34 22.92
CA SER A 532 -49.29 -13.79 22.52
C SER A 532 -49.21 -14.72 21.30
N LEU A 533 -50.21 -15.57 21.08
CA LEU A 533 -50.29 -16.36 19.85
C LEU A 533 -50.38 -15.49 18.59
N ALA A 534 -50.99 -14.29 18.67
CA ALA A 534 -50.99 -13.33 17.56
C ALA A 534 -49.56 -12.87 17.21
N THR A 535 -48.74 -12.57 18.24
CA THR A 535 -47.32 -12.23 18.08
C THR A 535 -46.54 -13.39 17.45
N LEU A 536 -46.78 -14.62 17.87
CA LEU A 536 -46.12 -15.81 17.29
C LEU A 536 -46.49 -16.02 15.81
N ARG A 537 -47.75 -15.79 15.42
CA ARG A 537 -48.17 -15.86 14.00
C ARG A 537 -47.50 -14.79 13.15
N GLN A 538 -47.32 -13.59 13.71
CA GLN A 538 -46.60 -12.52 13.05
C GLN A 538 -45.13 -12.90 12.87
N LEU A 539 -44.46 -13.42 13.90
CA LEU A 539 -43.07 -13.88 13.80
C LEU A 539 -42.92 -14.95 12.70
N ARG A 540 -43.85 -15.91 12.63
CA ARG A 540 -43.86 -16.91 11.55
C ARG A 540 -44.06 -16.28 10.17
N ALA A 541 -44.99 -15.33 10.02
CA ALA A 541 -45.21 -14.63 8.75
C ALA A 541 -43.97 -13.82 8.31
N GLU A 542 -43.14 -13.40 9.25
CA GLU A 542 -41.86 -12.72 9.02
C GLU A 542 -40.68 -13.69 8.82
N GLY A 543 -40.94 -15.00 8.69
CA GLY A 543 -39.92 -16.02 8.41
C GLY A 543 -39.16 -16.51 9.64
N ILE A 544 -39.70 -16.33 10.85
CA ILE A 544 -39.12 -16.89 12.09
C ILE A 544 -39.77 -18.22 12.42
N ASP A 545 -38.97 -19.28 12.36
CA ASP A 545 -39.38 -20.64 12.67
C ASP A 545 -39.11 -21.00 14.14
N THR A 546 -38.11 -20.36 14.73
CA THR A 546 -37.57 -20.71 16.05
C THR A 546 -37.27 -19.49 16.90
N ILE A 547 -37.57 -19.57 18.20
CA ILE A 547 -37.21 -18.56 19.20
C ILE A 547 -36.22 -19.16 20.19
N THR A 548 -35.07 -18.53 20.36
CA THR A 548 -34.11 -18.86 21.42
C THR A 548 -34.16 -17.79 22.49
N PHE A 549 -34.49 -18.15 23.72
CA PHE A 549 -34.45 -17.26 24.88
C PHE A 549 -33.26 -17.61 25.76
N GLN A 550 -32.42 -16.62 26.07
CA GLN A 550 -31.18 -16.83 26.81
C GLN A 550 -31.02 -15.83 27.95
N THR A 551 -30.81 -16.37 29.15
CA THR A 551 -30.34 -15.68 30.34
C THR A 551 -28.87 -16.07 30.61
N ILE A 552 -28.22 -15.45 31.60
CA ILE A 552 -26.77 -15.67 31.88
C ILE A 552 -26.42 -17.17 32.02
N LEU A 553 -27.31 -17.97 32.60
CA LEU A 553 -27.04 -19.37 32.96
C LEU A 553 -28.03 -20.39 32.33
N CYS A 554 -28.95 -19.95 31.46
CA CYS A 554 -29.95 -20.83 30.88
C CYS A 554 -30.31 -20.37 29.45
N SER A 555 -30.42 -21.33 28.54
CA SER A 555 -30.85 -21.10 27.15
C SER A 555 -31.91 -22.14 26.80
N THR A 556 -33.06 -21.68 26.29
CA THR A 556 -34.15 -22.54 25.83
C THR A 556 -34.52 -22.14 24.42
N THR A 557 -34.70 -23.13 23.55
CA THR A 557 -35.12 -22.93 22.17
C THR A 557 -36.50 -23.53 21.97
N LEU A 558 -37.40 -22.78 21.34
CA LEU A 558 -38.80 -23.15 21.11
C LEU A 558 -39.14 -23.01 19.63
N SER A 559 -39.84 -24.00 19.07
CA SER A 559 -40.43 -23.88 17.73
C SER A 559 -41.67 -22.99 17.77
N VAL A 560 -41.77 -22.05 16.84
CA VAL A 560 -42.94 -21.16 16.72
C VAL A 560 -44.19 -21.95 16.37
N ASP A 561 -44.08 -22.94 15.47
CA ASP A 561 -45.22 -23.77 15.08
C ASP A 561 -45.73 -24.68 16.20
N GLU A 562 -44.82 -25.24 17.01
CA GLU A 562 -45.21 -26.01 18.19
C GLU A 562 -45.93 -25.12 19.21
N LEU A 563 -45.44 -23.90 19.47
CA LEU A 563 -46.11 -22.95 20.35
C LEU A 563 -47.51 -22.55 19.86
N LEU A 564 -47.69 -22.39 18.54
CA LEU A 564 -48.97 -22.08 17.92
C LEU A 564 -49.98 -23.24 18.02
N ALA A 565 -49.50 -24.48 18.04
CA ALA A 565 -50.35 -25.67 18.18
C ALA A 565 -50.88 -25.91 19.60
N MET A 566 -50.32 -25.24 20.61
CA MET A 566 -50.60 -25.49 22.03
C MET A 566 -51.73 -24.63 22.64
N GLY A 567 -52.34 -23.67 21.92
CA GLY A 567 -53.34 -22.75 22.48
C GLY A 567 -54.36 -22.17 21.49
N GLY A 568 -55.38 -21.46 22.02
CA GLY A 568 -56.37 -20.69 21.24
C GLY A 568 -55.98 -19.21 21.07
N GLU A 569 -56.71 -18.43 20.26
CA GLU A 569 -56.28 -17.10 19.76
C GLU A 569 -55.77 -16.10 20.82
N ASP A 570 -56.29 -16.12 22.05
CA ASP A 570 -55.93 -15.19 23.14
C ASP A 570 -54.94 -15.77 24.17
N THR A 571 -54.29 -16.90 23.86
CA THR A 571 -53.44 -17.60 24.83
C THR A 571 -52.09 -16.89 24.98
N GLU A 572 -51.68 -16.59 26.22
CA GLU A 572 -50.32 -16.11 26.53
C GLU A 572 -49.37 -17.30 26.69
N VAL A 573 -48.22 -17.21 26.04
CA VAL A 573 -47.09 -18.12 26.21
C VAL A 573 -46.03 -17.43 27.06
N VAL A 574 -45.66 -18.05 28.17
CA VAL A 574 -44.63 -17.53 29.07
C VAL A 574 -43.55 -18.57 29.30
N LEU A 575 -42.33 -18.26 28.87
CA LEU A 575 -41.14 -19.03 29.16
C LEU A 575 -40.33 -18.33 30.26
N THR A 576 -40.24 -18.94 31.43
CA THR A 576 -39.50 -18.40 32.57
C THR A 576 -38.21 -19.16 32.76
N HIS A 577 -37.09 -18.44 32.79
CA HIS A 577 -35.80 -18.96 33.25
C HIS A 577 -35.58 -18.56 34.69
N HIS A 578 -35.18 -19.53 35.53
CA HIS A 578 -34.75 -19.30 36.89
C HIS A 578 -33.41 -20.00 37.14
N ILE A 579 -32.33 -19.21 37.14
CA ILE A 579 -30.95 -19.69 37.28
C ILE A 579 -30.60 -20.66 36.15
N ARG A 580 -30.72 -21.97 36.37
CA ARG A 580 -30.40 -23.04 35.39
C ARG A 580 -31.63 -23.84 34.94
N SER A 581 -32.81 -23.58 35.50
CA SER A 581 -34.05 -24.25 35.10
C SER A 581 -34.93 -23.35 34.25
N SER A 582 -35.71 -23.95 33.35
CA SER A 582 -36.73 -23.27 32.56
C SER A 582 -38.10 -23.91 32.76
N THR A 583 -39.14 -23.09 32.69
CA THR A 583 -40.54 -23.52 32.77
C THR A 583 -41.32 -22.81 31.67
N LEU A 584 -42.00 -23.57 30.81
CA LEU A 584 -42.92 -23.04 29.82
C LEU A 584 -44.35 -23.15 30.34
N THR A 585 -45.12 -22.08 30.22
CA THR A 585 -46.56 -22.08 30.49
C THR A 585 -47.34 -21.56 29.29
N VAL A 586 -48.46 -22.19 29.00
CA VAL A 586 -49.38 -21.81 27.92
C VAL A 586 -50.77 -21.63 28.53
N GLY A 587 -51.30 -20.41 28.49
CA GLY A 587 -52.58 -20.08 29.14
C GLY A 587 -52.56 -20.25 30.66
N GLY A 588 -51.40 -20.07 31.29
CA GLY A 588 -51.20 -20.20 32.74
C GLY A 588 -51.06 -21.64 33.26
N LYS A 589 -50.99 -22.65 32.38
CA LYS A 589 -50.70 -24.04 32.73
C LYS A 589 -49.29 -24.42 32.30
N ALA A 590 -48.53 -25.08 33.18
CA ALA A 590 -47.23 -25.63 32.85
C ALA A 590 -47.37 -26.75 31.81
N VAL A 591 -46.47 -26.75 30.83
CA VAL A 591 -46.39 -27.74 29.75
C VAL A 591 -45.20 -28.66 29.95
#